data_AF-A0A3L7DX16-F1
#
_entry.id   AF-A0A3L7DX16-F1
#
_cell.length_a   1.000
_cell.length_b   1.000
_cell.length_c   1.000
_cell.angle_alpha   90.00
_cell.angle_beta   90.00
_cell.angle_gamma   90.00
#
_symmetry.space_group_name_H-M   'P 1'
#
loop_
_entity.id
_entity.type
_entity.pdbx_description
1 polymer ?
#
loop_
_entity_poly.entity_id
_entity_poly.type
_entity_poly.pdbx_seq_one_letter_code
_entity_poly.pdbx_strand_id
1 'polypeptide(L)'
;MKSKKLLGKLNRLIGIGENADKDEIKKLRKVLRALKEKQEKLESKLEETEDEHERRKILQQLEVIRHQRHKGIKVYQSIKKGRDT
;
A
#
# COMPACT_ATOMS: atom_id res chain seq x y z
N MET A 1 -8.55 -4.60 8.28
CA MET A 1 -8.61 -5.51 7.10
C MET A 1 -7.31 -6.30 7.01
N LYS A 2 -7.35 -7.58 6.61
CA LYS A 2 -6.15 -8.41 6.39
C LYS A 2 -5.31 -7.83 5.23
N SER A 3 -3.97 -7.86 5.34
CA SER A 3 -3.04 -7.24 4.37
C SER A 3 -3.28 -7.68 2.92
N LYS A 4 -3.54 -8.98 2.70
CA LYS A 4 -3.87 -9.55 1.38
C LYS A 4 -5.05 -8.85 0.69
N LYS A 5 -6.07 -8.43 1.45
CA LYS A 5 -7.25 -7.73 0.89
C LYS A 5 -6.90 -6.30 0.48
N LEU A 6 -6.05 -5.61 1.23
CA LEU A 6 -5.58 -4.27 0.88
C LEU A 6 -4.70 -4.32 -0.38
N LEU A 7 -3.78 -5.28 -0.46
CA LEU A 7 -2.92 -5.48 -1.62
C LEU A 7 -3.73 -5.86 -2.87
N GLY A 8 -4.73 -6.73 -2.74
CA GLY A 8 -5.63 -7.08 -3.85
C GLY A 8 -6.44 -5.88 -4.36
N LYS A 9 -6.93 -5.02 -3.45
CA LYS A 9 -7.60 -3.77 -3.84
C LYS A 9 -6.64 -2.81 -4.52
N LEU A 10 -5.42 -2.67 -3.99
CA LEU A 10 -4.41 -1.80 -4.57
C LEU A 10 -4.06 -2.23 -6.00
N ASN A 11 -3.82 -3.53 -6.23
CA ASN A 11 -3.50 -4.05 -7.56
C ASN A 11 -4.62 -3.79 -8.57
N ARG A 12 -5.88 -3.97 -8.17
CA ARG A 12 -7.02 -3.64 -9.05
C ARG A 12 -7.04 -2.16 -9.42
N LEU A 13 -6.91 -1.28 -8.43
CA LEU A 13 -6.95 0.18 -8.66
C LEU A 13 -5.75 0.67 -9.47
N ILE A 14 -4.56 0.09 -9.26
CA ILE A 14 -3.37 0.36 -10.07
C ILE A 14 -3.61 -0.04 -11.53
N GLY A 15 -4.27 -1.17 -11.78
CA GLY A 15 -4.54 -1.67 -13.12
C GLY A 15 -5.44 -0.76 -13.96
N ILE A 16 -6.22 0.12 -13.32
CA ILE A 16 -7.07 1.10 -14.02
C ILE A 16 -6.24 2.25 -14.58
N GLY A 17 -5.14 2.60 -13.90
CA GLY A 17 -4.18 3.60 -14.38
C GLY A 17 -4.84 4.96 -14.65
N GLU A 18 -4.46 5.58 -15.76
CA GLU A 18 -4.89 6.93 -16.18
C GLU A 18 -6.40 7.05 -16.43
N ASN A 19 -7.07 5.92 -16.72
CA ASN A 19 -8.52 5.87 -16.91
C ASN A 19 -9.30 5.91 -15.59
N ALA A 20 -8.62 5.90 -14.44
CA ALA A 20 -9.28 5.84 -13.14
C ALA A 20 -10.14 7.08 -12.91
N ASP A 21 -11.39 6.90 -12.49
CA ASP A 21 -12.30 8.01 -12.20
C ASP A 21 -11.97 8.73 -10.87
N LYS A 22 -12.71 9.81 -10.54
CA LYS A 22 -12.49 10.55 -9.28
C LYS A 22 -12.70 9.68 -8.03
N ASP A 23 -13.66 8.75 -8.07
CA ASP A 23 -13.97 7.87 -6.94
C ASP A 23 -12.91 6.77 -6.78
N GLU A 24 -12.38 6.25 -7.87
CA GLU A 24 -11.29 5.28 -7.91
C GLU A 24 -9.99 5.89 -7.42
N ILE A 25 -9.68 7.13 -7.79
CA ILE A 25 -8.55 7.88 -7.23
C ILE A 25 -8.74 8.07 -5.72
N LYS A 26 -9.94 8.41 -5.26
CA LYS A 26 -10.26 8.53 -3.84
C LYS A 26 -10.11 7.18 -3.11
N LYS A 27 -10.55 6.08 -3.72
CA LYS A 27 -10.36 4.72 -3.21
C LYS A 27 -8.87 4.34 -3.17
N LEU A 28 -8.09 4.68 -4.19
CA LEU A 28 -6.65 4.44 -4.25
C LEU A 28 -5.94 5.16 -3.11
N ARG A 29 -6.22 6.46 -2.91
CA ARG A 29 -5.68 7.23 -1.78
C ARG A 29 -6.02 6.60 -0.43
N LYS A 30 -7.27 6.15 -0.24
CA LYS A 30 -7.69 5.46 1.00
C LYS A 30 -6.93 4.15 1.20
N VAL A 31 -6.76 3.34 0.16
CA VAL A 31 -6.01 2.08 0.24
C VAL A 31 -4.53 2.33 0.55
N LEU A 32 -3.90 3.34 -0.08
CA LEU A 32 -2.53 3.74 0.21
C LEU A 32 -2.34 4.19 1.66
N ARG A 33 -3.31 4.94 2.22
CA ARG A 33 -3.30 5.34 3.63
C ARG A 33 -3.42 4.13 4.56
N ALA A 34 -4.36 3.22 4.29
CA ALA A 34 -4.52 2.00 5.08
C ALA A 34 -3.28 1.10 5.05
N LEU A 35 -2.56 1.05 3.91
CA LEU A 35 -1.29 0.34 3.81
C LEU A 35 -0.18 1.03 4.60
N LYS A 36 -0.14 2.37 4.65
CA LYS A 36 0.79 3.13 5.50
C LYS A 36 0.56 2.80 6.97
N GLU A 37 -0.67 2.90 7.45
CA GLU A 37 -1.02 2.57 8.84
C GLU A 37 -0.68 1.12 9.19
N LYS A 38 -0.81 0.20 8.23
CA LYS A 38 -0.42 -1.21 8.42
C LYS A 38 1.09 -1.40 8.46
N GLN A 39 1.84 -0.64 7.66
CA GLN A 39 3.29 -0.61 7.67
C GLN A 39 3.80 -0.13 9.04
N GLU A 40 3.31 1.02 9.52
CA GLU A 40 3.67 1.59 10.82
C GLU A 40 3.40 0.58 11.96
N LYS A 41 2.24 -0.07 11.96
CA LYS A 41 1.91 -1.11 12.95
C LYS A 41 2.86 -2.32 12.91
N LEU A 42 3.34 -2.70 11.73
CA LEU A 42 4.29 -3.81 11.59
C LEU A 42 5.70 -3.39 11.99
N GLU A 43 6.09 -2.13 11.74
CA GLU A 43 7.34 -1.55 12.23
C GLU A 43 7.36 -1.52 13.76
N SER A 44 6.31 -1.00 14.41
CA SER A 44 6.20 -1.03 15.88
C SER A 44 6.21 -2.47 16.43
N LYS A 45 5.47 -3.40 15.79
CA LYS A 45 5.50 -4.81 16.21
C LYS A 45 6.91 -5.41 16.07
N LEU A 46 7.65 -5.05 15.03
CA LEU A 46 9.02 -5.54 14.82
C LEU A 46 9.97 -5.05 15.91
N GLU A 47 9.81 -3.82 16.39
CA GLU A 47 10.63 -3.27 17.48
C GLU A 47 10.43 -4.06 18.79
N GLU A 48 9.20 -4.48 19.07
CA GLU A 48 8.82 -5.21 20.28
C GLU A 48 9.02 -6.73 20.20
N THR A 49 9.28 -7.29 19.01
CA THR A 49 9.39 -8.75 18.84
C THR A 49 10.84 -9.22 19.03
N GLU A 50 11.08 -10.05 20.02
CA GLU A 50 12.41 -10.66 20.26
C GLU A 50 12.62 -11.97 19.49
N ASP A 51 11.54 -12.73 19.24
CA ASP A 51 11.60 -14.00 18.51
C ASP A 51 12.07 -13.80 17.05
N GLU A 52 13.22 -14.38 16.71
CA GLU A 52 13.86 -14.17 15.41
C GLU A 52 12.98 -14.66 14.25
N HIS A 53 12.25 -15.76 14.45
CA HIS A 53 11.39 -16.32 13.43
C HIS A 53 10.20 -15.40 13.10
N GLU A 54 9.54 -14.86 14.13
CA GLU A 54 8.47 -13.88 13.99
C GLU A 54 8.98 -12.55 13.44
N ARG A 55 10.17 -12.09 13.86
CA ARG A 55 10.83 -10.91 13.26
C ARG A 55 11.01 -11.08 11.76
N ARG A 56 11.53 -12.23 11.30
CA ARG A 56 11.70 -12.54 9.86
C ARG A 56 10.37 -12.50 9.12
N LYS A 57 9.29 -13.05 9.69
CA LYS A 57 7.93 -12.97 9.09
C LYS A 57 7.45 -11.53 8.96
N ILE A 58 7.64 -10.71 10.00
CA ILE A 58 7.23 -9.30 9.99
C ILE A 58 8.02 -8.52 8.93
N LEU A 59 9.34 -8.74 8.84
CA LEU A 59 10.20 -8.13 7.82
C LEU A 59 9.75 -8.45 6.39
N GLN A 60 9.46 -9.72 6.10
CA GLN A 60 8.94 -10.13 4.79
C GLN A 60 7.61 -9.43 4.45
N GLN A 61 6.71 -9.30 5.43
CA GLN A 61 5.45 -8.59 5.22
C GLN A 61 5.67 -7.09 4.98
N LEU A 62 6.60 -6.47 5.71
CA LEU A 62 6.97 -5.07 5.54
C LEU A 62 7.53 -4.80 4.15
N GLU A 63 8.41 -5.67 3.65
CA GLU A 63 8.99 -5.54 2.31
C GLU A 63 7.91 -5.53 1.23
N VAL A 64 6.99 -6.50 1.27
CA VAL A 64 5.87 -6.57 0.33
C VAL A 64 5.01 -5.31 0.40
N ILE A 65 4.67 -4.84 1.60
CA ILE A 65 3.84 -3.64 1.76
C ILE A 65 4.56 -2.39 1.23
N ARG A 66 5.85 -2.21 1.56
CA ARG A 66 6.65 -1.07 1.10
C ARG A 66 6.73 -1.04 -0.43
N HIS A 67 7.05 -2.17 -1.05
CA HIS A 67 7.15 -2.27 -2.51
C HIS A 67 5.82 -1.93 -3.21
N GLN A 68 4.73 -2.55 -2.75
CA GLN A 68 3.41 -2.34 -3.35
C GLN A 68 2.91 -0.91 -3.13
N ARG A 69 3.10 -0.35 -1.92
CA ARG A 69 2.72 1.03 -1.61
C ARG A 69 3.49 2.03 -2.48
N HIS A 70 4.79 1.83 -2.68
CA HIS A 70 5.61 2.67 -3.56
C HIS A 70 5.08 2.67 -4.99
N LYS A 71 4.80 1.47 -5.54
CA LYS A 71 4.19 1.33 -6.87
C LYS A 71 2.85 2.08 -6.97
N GLY A 72 1.99 1.94 -5.96
CA GLY A 72 0.71 2.63 -5.92
C GLY A 72 0.81 4.15 -5.80
N ILE A 73 1.79 4.68 -5.07
CA ILE A 73 2.05 6.12 -4.99
C ILE A 73 2.45 6.68 -6.36
N LYS A 74 3.34 5.99 -7.09
CA LYS A 74 3.74 6.41 -8.44
C LYS A 74 2.52 6.52 -9.37
N VAL A 75 1.68 5.50 -9.39
CA VAL A 75 0.45 5.49 -10.20
C VAL A 75 -0.49 6.63 -9.81
N TYR A 76 -0.71 6.83 -8.50
CA TYR A 76 -1.52 7.93 -8.00
C TYR A 76 -0.98 9.31 -8.45
N GLN A 77 0.35 9.50 -8.41
CA GLN A 77 0.97 10.74 -8.87
C GLN A 77 0.83 10.94 -10.38
N SER A 78 0.99 9.90 -11.19
CA SER A 78 0.80 9.97 -12.65
C SER A 78 -0.64 10.36 -13.00
N ILE A 79 -1.64 9.71 -12.38
CA ILE A 79 -3.06 10.04 -12.60
C ILE A 79 -3.36 11.48 -12.21
N LYS A 80 -2.77 11.96 -11.11
CA LYS A 80 -2.97 13.35 -10.68
C LYS A 80 -2.35 14.34 -11.68
N LYS A 81 -1.11 14.10 -12.11
CA LYS A 81 -0.42 14.96 -13.08
C LYS A 81 -1.17 15.06 -14.40
N GLY A 82 -1.63 13.95 -14.96
CA GLY A 82 -2.36 13.93 -16.23
C GLY A 82 -3.76 14.57 -16.18
N ARG A 83 -4.25 14.94 -14.99
CA ARG A 83 -5.52 15.66 -14.79
C ARG A 83 -5.34 17.14 -14.45
N ASP A 84 -4.13 17.53 -14.04
CA ASP A 84 -3.76 18.92 -13.74
C ASP A 84 -3.21 19.64 -15.01
N THR A 85 -2.95 18.90 -16.10
CA THR A 85 -2.66 19.38 -17.47
C THR A 85 -3.89 19.32 -18.35
#